data_AF-A0A8S3GRE1-F1
#
_entry.id   AF-A0A8S3GRE1-F1
#
_cell.length_a   1.000
_cell.length_b   1.000
_cell.length_c   1.000
_cell.angle_alpha   90.00
_cell.angle_beta   90.00
_cell.angle_gamma   90.00
#
_symmetry.space_group_name_H-M   'P 1'
#
loop_
_entity.id
_entity.type
_entity.pdbx_description
1 polymer ?
#
loop_
_entity_poly.entity_id
_entity_poly.type
_entity_poly.pdbx_seq_one_letter_code
_entity_poly.pdbx_strand_id
1 'polypeptide(L)'
;AQSFSTKSQITNKDDILNWSQDTINKYYDYCLKQGVIPTLDLENVSLELAGPKDAVHEAEKYFLELNNETLKEAHIHSVARGVVWSVEQSPSTDIWEQYSFKLNGMIEDAFLKKHLHLDFQNDTDEKCRIVFSSMEQHRGSIIRRVRRKNVDSTLPEMWEDSDQNCKRITLQSSSKEYQDVLARFHVTMLGKYLQIVKIERIQNERWYKQYDAHREDFKRRYPNIDERLLFHGCPSTSADQIIQECFNRSFAGVNGVLYGNGVYFHTNAIYSHQYAKPGNSGERTIFLVRALIGKTCKGDPTMKSPPSGYDTTTDEKDIFV
;
A
#
# COMPACT_ATOMS: atom_id res chain seq x y z
N ALA A 1 59.19 -35.35 -0.60
CA ALA A 1 57.76 -35.70 -0.68
C ALA A 1 57.14 -34.86 -1.78
N GLN A 2 56.61 -35.47 -2.84
CA GLN A 2 55.92 -34.74 -3.92
C GLN A 2 54.71 -34.03 -3.30
N SER A 3 54.71 -32.70 -3.30
CA SER A 3 53.52 -31.91 -2.96
C SER A 3 52.50 -32.14 -4.07
N PHE A 4 51.51 -32.99 -3.83
CA PHE A 4 50.38 -33.15 -4.72
C PHE A 4 49.58 -31.84 -4.71
N SER A 5 49.89 -30.94 -5.65
CA SER A 5 49.05 -29.80 -5.95
C SER A 5 47.78 -30.33 -6.61
N THR A 6 46.67 -30.28 -5.89
CA THR A 6 45.35 -30.56 -6.44
C THR A 6 44.84 -29.29 -7.10
N LYS A 7 44.28 -29.45 -8.30
CA LYS A 7 43.54 -28.40 -8.99
C LYS A 7 42.07 -28.79 -9.03
N SER A 8 41.20 -27.86 -8.64
CA SER A 8 39.77 -27.96 -8.87
C SER A 8 39.28 -26.76 -9.66
N GLN A 9 38.19 -26.94 -10.40
CA GLN A 9 37.58 -25.90 -11.21
C GLN A 9 36.09 -25.78 -10.87
N ILE A 10 35.69 -24.60 -10.41
CA ILE A 10 34.31 -24.24 -10.16
C ILE A 10 33.78 -23.57 -11.43
N THR A 11 32.80 -24.18 -12.09
CA THR A 11 32.29 -23.79 -13.42
C THR A 11 30.89 -23.18 -13.39
N ASN A 12 30.33 -22.92 -12.20
CA ASN A 12 29.01 -22.29 -12.10
C ASN A 12 29.11 -20.78 -12.39
N LYS A 13 28.88 -20.43 -13.66
CA LYS A 13 29.15 -19.10 -14.25
C LYS A 13 28.37 -17.95 -13.61
N ASP A 14 27.19 -18.22 -13.08
CA ASP A 14 26.30 -17.19 -12.52
C ASP A 14 26.62 -16.84 -11.07
N ASP A 15 27.37 -17.66 -10.35
CA ASP A 15 27.57 -17.51 -8.90
C ASP A 15 28.68 -16.49 -8.56
N ILE A 16 29.81 -16.55 -9.27
CA ILE A 16 31.00 -15.71 -8.98
C ILE A 16 30.77 -14.26 -9.38
N LEU A 17 30.08 -14.04 -10.51
CA LEU A 17 29.85 -12.69 -11.07
C LEU A 17 28.83 -11.88 -10.27
N ASN A 18 28.03 -12.53 -9.42
CA ASN A 18 27.00 -11.89 -8.61
C ASN A 18 27.48 -11.50 -7.20
N TRP A 19 28.73 -11.80 -6.85
CA TRP A 19 29.31 -11.45 -5.55
C TRP A 19 29.69 -9.97 -5.50
N SER A 20 29.47 -9.36 -4.32
CA SER A 20 30.02 -8.03 -4.03
C SER A 20 31.55 -8.08 -3.93
N GLN A 21 32.21 -6.93 -4.10
CA GLN A 21 33.66 -6.84 -3.93
C GLN A 21 34.11 -7.31 -2.53
N ASP A 22 33.32 -7.05 -1.49
CA ASP A 22 33.62 -7.49 -0.13
C ASP A 22 33.53 -9.01 0.02
N THR A 23 32.51 -9.63 -0.59
CA THR A 23 32.36 -11.10 -0.62
C THR A 23 33.52 -11.77 -1.36
N ILE A 24 33.93 -11.19 -2.49
CA ILE A 24 35.10 -11.63 -3.25
C ILE A 24 36.35 -11.56 -2.37
N ASN A 25 36.62 -10.40 -1.74
CA ASN A 25 37.78 -10.22 -0.88
C ASN A 25 37.79 -11.22 0.28
N LYS A 26 36.64 -11.42 0.94
CA LYS A 26 36.47 -12.38 2.05
C LYS A 26 36.80 -13.81 1.63
N TYR A 27 36.37 -14.23 0.44
CA TYR A 27 36.68 -15.55 -0.10
C TYR A 27 38.17 -15.71 -0.42
N TYR A 28 38.76 -14.72 -1.11
CA TYR A 28 40.18 -14.72 -1.46
C TYR A 28 41.07 -14.77 -0.21
N ASP A 29 40.76 -13.98 0.81
CA ASP A 29 41.48 -13.99 2.09
C ASP A 29 41.40 -15.35 2.79
N TYR A 30 40.24 -16.01 2.74
CA TYR A 30 40.08 -17.36 3.27
C TYR A 30 40.97 -18.37 2.51
N CYS A 31 40.92 -18.38 1.17
CA CYS A 31 41.72 -19.30 0.36
C CYS A 31 43.22 -19.14 0.63
N LEU A 32 43.72 -17.90 0.64
CA LEU A 32 45.14 -17.63 0.88
C LEU A 32 45.59 -18.09 2.27
N LYS A 33 44.75 -17.91 3.31
CA LYS A 33 45.02 -18.41 4.67
C LYS A 33 45.10 -19.94 4.73
N GLN A 34 44.36 -20.64 3.88
CA GLN A 34 44.40 -22.11 3.77
C GLN A 34 45.52 -22.62 2.85
N GLY A 35 46.33 -21.73 2.26
CA GLY A 35 47.36 -22.10 1.28
C GLY A 35 46.79 -22.52 -0.08
N VAL A 36 45.58 -22.05 -0.41
CA VAL A 36 44.93 -22.25 -1.71
C VAL A 36 45.05 -20.97 -2.53
N ILE A 37 45.44 -21.11 -3.80
CA ILE A 37 45.54 -20.01 -4.75
C ILE A 37 44.30 -20.03 -5.65
N PRO A 38 43.35 -19.10 -5.47
CA PRO A 38 42.23 -18.92 -6.38
C PRO A 38 42.67 -18.14 -7.63
N THR A 39 42.33 -18.63 -8.81
CA THR A 39 42.59 -17.99 -10.10
C THR A 39 41.29 -17.87 -10.89
N LEU A 40 40.88 -16.64 -11.22
CA LEU A 40 39.69 -16.38 -12.01
C LEU A 40 40.04 -16.39 -13.50
N ASP A 41 39.45 -17.32 -14.25
CA ASP A 41 39.45 -17.33 -15.70
C ASP A 41 38.21 -16.55 -16.19
N LEU A 42 38.44 -15.33 -16.66
CA LEU A 42 37.41 -14.43 -17.17
C LEU A 42 36.86 -14.84 -18.55
N GLU A 43 37.64 -15.57 -19.35
CA GLU A 43 37.20 -16.01 -20.68
C GLU A 43 36.19 -17.16 -20.56
N ASN A 44 36.46 -18.11 -19.65
CA ASN A 44 35.59 -19.25 -19.43
C ASN A 44 34.60 -19.06 -18.26
N VAL A 45 34.71 -17.95 -17.53
CA VAL A 45 33.93 -17.64 -16.31
C VAL A 45 34.03 -18.80 -15.31
N SER A 46 35.26 -19.15 -14.94
CA SER A 46 35.53 -20.24 -14.02
C SER A 46 36.57 -19.84 -12.97
N LEU A 47 36.47 -20.43 -11.79
CA LEU A 47 37.41 -20.23 -10.70
C LEU A 47 38.22 -21.52 -10.51
N GLU A 48 39.52 -21.42 -10.73
CA GLU A 48 40.46 -22.51 -10.44
C GLU A 48 41.04 -22.36 -9.04
N LEU A 49 41.07 -23.46 -8.29
CA LEU A 49 41.67 -23.54 -6.96
C LEU A 49 42.87 -24.48 -7.01
N ALA A 50 44.05 -23.97 -6.66
CA ALA A 50 45.29 -24.76 -6.61
C ALA A 50 45.86 -24.78 -5.19
N GLY A 51 46.08 -25.97 -4.62
CA GLY A 51 46.62 -26.10 -3.27
C GLY A 51 46.65 -27.54 -2.76
N PRO A 52 46.88 -27.75 -1.45
CA PRO A 52 46.73 -29.05 -0.81
C PRO A 52 45.29 -29.57 -0.96
N LYS A 53 45.12 -30.87 -1.24
CA LYS A 53 43.82 -31.49 -1.53
C LYS A 53 42.72 -31.15 -0.51
N ASP A 54 43.02 -31.29 0.78
CA ASP A 54 42.04 -31.05 1.85
C ASP A 54 41.68 -29.56 1.96
N ALA A 55 42.66 -28.67 1.75
CA ALA A 55 42.44 -27.22 1.77
C ALA A 55 41.62 -26.75 0.56
N VAL A 56 41.83 -27.35 -0.61
CA VAL A 56 41.01 -27.10 -1.81
C VAL A 56 39.57 -27.51 -1.56
N HIS A 57 39.33 -28.66 -0.93
CA HIS A 57 37.97 -29.11 -0.61
C HIS A 57 37.24 -28.17 0.38
N GLU A 58 37.92 -27.71 1.43
CA GLU A 58 37.33 -26.74 2.36
C GLU A 58 37.06 -25.39 1.68
N ALA A 59 37.92 -24.95 0.76
CA ALA A 59 37.68 -23.75 -0.05
C ALA A 59 36.49 -23.89 -1.00
N GLU A 60 36.21 -25.08 -1.55
CA GLU A 60 34.98 -25.34 -2.33
C GLU A 60 33.73 -25.27 -1.46
N LYS A 61 33.78 -25.86 -0.26
CA LYS A 61 32.66 -25.81 0.68
C LYS A 61 32.36 -24.37 1.10
N TYR A 62 33.39 -23.62 1.45
CA TYR A 62 33.25 -22.21 1.81
C TYR A 62 32.73 -21.35 0.65
N PHE A 63 33.14 -21.67 -0.59
CA PHE A 63 32.59 -21.05 -1.79
C PHE A 63 31.07 -21.24 -1.87
N LEU A 64 30.60 -22.48 -1.71
CA LEU A 64 29.17 -22.81 -1.76
C LEU A 64 28.38 -22.12 -0.63
N GLU A 65 28.96 -22.01 0.56
CA GLU A 65 28.36 -21.30 1.70
C GLU A 65 28.15 -19.81 1.37
N LEU A 66 29.20 -19.10 0.93
CA LEU A 66 29.11 -17.69 0.56
C LEU A 66 28.16 -17.45 -0.62
N ASN A 67 28.11 -18.38 -1.57
CA ASN A 67 27.20 -18.25 -2.70
C ASN A 67 25.73 -18.34 -2.26
N ASN A 68 25.41 -19.33 -1.40
CA ASN A 68 24.06 -19.47 -0.86
C ASN A 68 23.65 -18.25 0.00
N GLU A 69 24.58 -17.69 0.78
CA GLU A 69 24.34 -16.44 1.53
C GLU A 69 24.05 -15.27 0.58
N THR A 70 24.85 -15.09 -0.46
CA THR A 70 24.68 -14.01 -1.44
C THR A 70 23.36 -14.12 -2.19
N LEU A 71 22.98 -15.33 -2.64
CA LEU A 71 21.69 -15.58 -3.28
C LEU A 71 20.52 -15.29 -2.34
N LYS A 72 20.65 -15.65 -1.06
CA LYS A 72 19.64 -15.37 -0.04
C LYS A 72 19.51 -13.86 0.20
N GLU A 73 20.62 -13.12 0.26
CA GLU A 73 20.61 -11.66 0.42
C GLU A 73 20.02 -10.97 -0.80
N ALA A 74 20.39 -11.38 -2.01
CA ALA A 74 19.81 -10.86 -3.25
C ALA A 74 18.29 -11.12 -3.32
N HIS A 75 17.85 -12.30 -2.90
CA HIS A 75 16.43 -12.63 -2.78
C HIS A 75 15.71 -11.75 -1.76
N ILE A 76 16.26 -11.61 -0.55
CA ILE A 76 15.75 -10.71 0.51
C ILE A 76 15.66 -9.27 0.00
N HIS A 77 16.69 -8.78 -0.68
CA HIS A 77 16.70 -7.46 -1.30
C HIS A 77 15.61 -7.31 -2.36
N SER A 78 15.42 -8.32 -3.21
CA SER A 78 14.41 -8.30 -4.26
C SER A 78 12.99 -8.28 -3.69
N VAL A 79 12.69 -9.10 -2.68
CA VAL A 79 11.34 -9.14 -2.08
C VAL A 79 11.06 -7.92 -1.20
N ALA A 80 12.09 -7.30 -0.61
CA ALA A 80 11.96 -6.06 0.14
C ALA A 80 11.74 -4.83 -0.77
N ARG A 81 12.16 -4.88 -2.04
CA ARG A 81 11.97 -3.81 -3.03
C ARG A 81 10.50 -3.75 -3.46
N GLY A 82 9.69 -3.05 -2.69
CA GLY A 82 8.29 -2.80 -3.02
C GLY A 82 7.32 -3.06 -1.88
N VAL A 83 7.79 -3.52 -0.71
CA VAL A 83 6.95 -3.78 0.47
C VAL A 83 7.63 -3.29 1.74
N VAL A 84 6.86 -2.65 2.60
CA VAL A 84 7.24 -2.26 3.96
C VAL A 84 6.32 -2.95 4.95
N TRP A 85 6.93 -3.72 5.84
CA TRP A 85 6.32 -4.24 7.04
C TRP A 85 6.59 -3.28 8.20
N SER A 86 5.60 -3.09 9.06
CA SER A 86 5.72 -2.23 10.25
C SER A 86 4.99 -2.83 11.44
N VAL A 87 5.43 -2.47 12.64
CA VAL A 87 4.81 -2.82 13.91
C VAL A 87 4.26 -1.59 14.59
N GLU A 88 3.10 -1.72 15.23
CA GLU A 88 2.50 -0.66 16.03
C GLU A 88 3.38 -0.32 17.25
N GLN A 89 3.65 0.96 17.46
CA GLN A 89 4.49 1.40 18.58
C GLN A 89 3.76 1.26 19.93
N SER A 90 2.48 1.62 19.97
CA SER A 90 1.60 1.49 21.15
C SER A 90 0.15 1.34 20.71
N PRO A 91 -0.68 0.51 21.40
CA PRO A 91 -2.11 0.36 21.10
C PRO A 91 -2.93 1.67 21.16
N SER A 92 -2.40 2.69 21.83
CA SER A 92 -3.04 4.01 22.00
C SER A 92 -2.65 5.02 20.92
N THR A 93 -1.72 4.68 20.02
CA THR A 93 -1.15 5.60 19.04
C THR A 93 -1.25 5.01 17.64
N ASP A 94 -1.61 5.81 16.65
CA ASP A 94 -1.56 5.38 15.23
C ASP A 94 -0.15 5.54 14.63
N ILE A 95 0.88 5.25 15.43
CA ILE A 95 2.29 5.37 15.05
C ILE A 95 2.85 3.97 14.78
N TRP A 96 3.51 3.84 13.64
CA TRP A 96 4.01 2.57 13.12
C TRP A 96 5.52 2.66 12.89
N GLU A 97 6.25 1.68 13.44
CA GLU A 97 7.70 1.55 13.32
C GLU A 97 8.04 0.52 12.24
N GLN A 98 8.90 0.88 11.29
CA GLN A 98 9.29 0.00 10.20
C GLN A 98 10.33 -1.02 10.67
N TYR A 99 10.22 -2.27 10.21
CA TYR A 99 11.28 -3.24 10.44
C TYR A 99 12.54 -2.87 9.64
N SER A 100 13.71 -3.27 10.16
CA SER A 100 14.96 -3.14 9.43
C SER A 100 14.86 -3.81 8.06
N PHE A 101 15.60 -3.30 7.07
CA PHE A 101 15.51 -3.77 5.68
C PHE A 101 15.67 -5.30 5.54
N LYS A 102 16.62 -5.89 6.28
CA LYS A 102 16.86 -7.34 6.30
C LYS A 102 15.67 -8.10 6.87
N LEU A 103 15.15 -7.66 8.02
CA LEU A 103 14.02 -8.31 8.67
C LEU A 103 12.74 -8.13 7.85
N ASN A 104 12.52 -6.97 7.25
CA ASN A 104 11.43 -6.71 6.31
C ASN A 104 11.38 -7.74 5.18
N GLY A 105 12.51 -8.00 4.51
CA GLY A 105 12.55 -9.00 3.44
C GLY A 105 12.38 -10.43 3.95
N MET A 106 12.82 -10.76 5.17
CA MET A 106 12.57 -12.06 5.80
C MET A 106 11.09 -12.27 6.14
N ILE A 107 10.42 -11.24 6.66
CA ILE A 107 8.98 -11.27 6.95
C ILE A 107 8.20 -11.46 5.65
N GLU A 108 8.54 -10.68 4.62
CA GLU A 108 7.89 -10.76 3.31
C GLU A 108 8.06 -12.13 2.66
N ASP A 109 9.28 -12.69 2.66
CA ASP A 109 9.54 -14.02 2.11
C ASP A 109 8.71 -15.11 2.82
N ALA A 110 8.67 -15.08 4.15
CA ALA A 110 7.88 -16.03 4.94
C ALA A 110 6.37 -15.88 4.68
N PHE A 111 5.89 -14.65 4.54
CA PHE A 111 4.50 -14.36 4.22
C PHE A 111 4.11 -14.86 2.81
N LEU A 112 4.91 -14.57 1.79
CA LEU A 112 4.67 -15.03 0.41
C LEU A 112 4.70 -16.56 0.29
N LYS A 113 5.55 -17.22 1.08
CA LYS A 113 5.60 -18.69 1.19
C LYS A 113 4.48 -19.28 2.05
N LYS A 114 3.54 -18.45 2.53
CA LYS A 114 2.38 -18.85 3.34
C LYS A 114 2.75 -19.58 4.63
N HIS A 115 3.86 -19.17 5.25
CA HIS A 115 4.18 -19.65 6.60
C HIS A 115 3.11 -19.16 7.58
N LEU A 116 2.89 -19.90 8.67
CA LEU A 116 1.93 -19.50 9.71
C LEU A 116 2.48 -18.40 10.63
N HIS A 117 3.79 -18.43 10.87
CA HIS A 117 4.49 -17.49 11.71
C HIS A 117 5.95 -17.33 11.28
N LEU A 118 6.61 -16.29 11.78
CA LEU A 118 8.05 -16.09 11.71
C LEU A 118 8.60 -15.75 13.10
N ASP A 119 9.62 -16.49 13.53
CA ASP A 119 10.38 -16.21 14.74
C ASP A 119 11.67 -15.45 14.40
N PHE A 120 11.99 -14.39 15.15
CA PHE A 120 13.20 -13.59 14.97
C PHE A 120 13.65 -12.93 16.28
N GLN A 121 14.87 -12.41 16.29
CA GLN A 121 15.39 -11.54 17.35
C GLN A 121 15.34 -10.09 16.87
N ASN A 122 14.86 -9.18 17.72
CA ASN A 122 14.90 -7.75 17.42
C ASN A 122 16.29 -7.15 17.72
N ASP A 123 16.47 -5.86 17.46
CA ASP A 123 17.75 -5.16 17.67
C ASP A 123 18.20 -5.12 19.15
N THR A 124 17.30 -5.44 20.10
CA THR A 124 17.59 -5.57 21.53
C THR A 124 17.75 -7.03 21.98
N ASP A 125 17.92 -7.96 21.04
CA ASP A 125 18.09 -9.41 21.25
C ASP A 125 16.90 -10.12 21.94
N GLU A 126 15.72 -9.50 21.90
CA GLU A 126 14.48 -10.08 22.41
C GLU A 126 13.83 -10.96 21.35
N LYS A 127 13.37 -12.15 21.76
CA LYS A 127 12.63 -13.07 20.89
C LYS A 127 11.25 -12.52 20.57
N CYS A 128 10.98 -12.38 19.29
CA CYS A 128 9.71 -11.92 18.74
C CYS A 128 9.15 -12.97 17.78
N ARG A 129 7.82 -13.07 17.71
CA ARG A 129 7.09 -13.92 16.76
C ARG A 129 6.05 -13.10 16.03
N ILE A 130 6.02 -13.13 14.71
CA ILE A 130 4.89 -12.63 13.92
C ILE A 130 3.96 -13.78 13.60
N VAL A 131 2.67 -13.64 13.88
CA VAL A 131 1.61 -14.57 13.49
C VAL A 131 0.85 -13.94 12.32
N PHE A 132 0.98 -14.52 11.13
CA PHE A 132 0.49 -13.90 9.90
C PHE A 132 -1.03 -13.94 9.77
N SER A 133 -1.70 -14.93 10.38
CA SER A 133 -3.16 -15.03 10.32
C SER A 133 -3.89 -13.96 11.14
N SER A 134 -3.31 -13.54 12.28
CA SER A 134 -3.85 -12.46 13.11
C SER A 134 -3.20 -11.11 12.84
N MET A 135 -2.13 -11.07 12.04
CA MET A 135 -1.32 -9.86 11.79
C MET A 135 -0.85 -9.22 13.11
N GLU A 136 -0.28 -10.05 13.99
CA GLU A 136 0.23 -9.64 15.30
C GLU A 136 1.69 -10.07 15.53
N GLN A 137 2.46 -9.22 16.18
CA GLN A 137 3.76 -9.53 16.75
C GLN A 137 3.64 -9.78 18.25
N HIS A 138 4.16 -10.92 18.70
CA HIS A 138 4.24 -11.31 20.10
C HIS A 138 5.68 -11.15 20.59
N ARG A 139 5.86 -10.40 21.68
CA ARG A 139 7.13 -10.24 22.40
C ARG A 139 6.87 -10.47 23.88
N GLY A 140 7.12 -11.68 24.36
CA GLY A 140 6.72 -12.10 25.71
C GLY A 140 5.19 -12.02 25.87
N SER A 141 4.71 -11.24 26.84
CA SER A 141 3.28 -10.95 27.04
C SER A 141 2.75 -9.76 26.23
N ILE A 142 3.63 -9.04 25.52
CA ILE A 142 3.25 -7.86 24.73
C ILE A 142 2.82 -8.31 23.35
N ILE A 143 1.60 -7.94 22.95
CA ILE A 143 1.06 -8.15 21.61
C ILE A 143 0.90 -6.79 20.93
N ARG A 144 1.40 -6.67 19.70
CA ARG A 144 1.31 -5.46 18.86
C ARG A 144 0.82 -5.84 17.47
N ARG A 145 0.06 -4.96 16.83
CA ARG A 145 -0.36 -5.17 15.45
C ARG A 145 0.82 -5.03 14.51
N VAL A 146 0.84 -5.83 13.45
CA VAL A 146 1.75 -5.65 12.31
C VAL A 146 0.95 -5.32 11.05
N ARG A 147 1.56 -4.54 10.16
CA ARG A 147 0.98 -4.20 8.86
C ARG A 147 1.99 -4.44 7.76
N ARG A 148 1.52 -4.91 6.62
CA ARG A 148 2.23 -4.97 5.34
C ARG A 148 1.74 -3.79 4.50
N LYS A 149 2.60 -3.18 3.69
CA LYS A 149 2.23 -2.11 2.74
C LYS A 149 3.08 -2.21 1.50
N ASN A 150 2.50 -2.07 0.31
CA ASN A 150 3.31 -1.95 -0.89
C ASN A 150 3.88 -0.51 -0.97
N VAL A 151 5.19 -0.36 -1.18
CA VAL A 151 5.89 0.94 -1.31
C VAL A 151 5.39 1.71 -2.53
N ASP A 152 5.02 0.98 -3.59
CA ASP A 152 4.39 1.54 -4.79
C ASP A 152 2.86 1.61 -4.67
N SER A 153 2.28 1.42 -3.47
CA SER A 153 0.86 1.65 -3.32
C SER A 153 0.60 3.14 -3.46
N THR A 154 0.08 3.54 -4.62
CA THR A 154 -0.58 4.84 -4.82
C THR A 154 -1.81 4.98 -3.92
N LEU A 155 -2.15 3.98 -3.10
CA LEU A 155 -3.36 3.91 -2.29
C LEU A 155 -3.18 4.65 -0.97
N PRO A 156 -4.27 5.17 -0.37
CA PRO A 156 -4.20 5.92 0.88
C PRO A 156 -3.63 5.10 2.03
N GLU A 157 -2.83 5.75 2.88
CA GLU A 157 -2.19 5.11 4.05
C GLU A 157 -3.20 4.42 5.00
N MET A 158 -4.40 4.99 5.11
CA MET A 158 -5.46 4.52 6.01
C MET A 158 -6.22 3.30 5.48
N TRP A 159 -5.94 2.85 4.25
CA TRP A 159 -6.63 1.69 3.68
C TRP A 159 -6.08 0.38 4.24
N GLU A 160 -7.00 -0.55 4.53
CA GLU A 160 -6.64 -1.93 4.87
C GLU A 160 -6.28 -2.71 3.61
N ASP A 161 -5.23 -3.53 3.68
CA ASP A 161 -4.88 -4.48 2.63
C ASP A 161 -6.03 -5.46 2.38
N SER A 162 -6.29 -5.76 1.11
CA SER A 162 -7.31 -6.73 0.72
C SER A 162 -7.05 -7.28 -0.67
N ASP A 163 -7.33 -8.58 -0.86
CA ASP A 163 -7.37 -9.22 -2.18
C ASP A 163 -8.64 -8.82 -2.98
N GLN A 164 -9.58 -8.08 -2.38
CA GLN A 164 -10.82 -7.64 -3.00
C GLN A 164 -10.70 -6.21 -3.54
N ASN A 165 -11.07 -6.01 -4.80
CA ASN A 165 -11.04 -4.71 -5.47
C ASN A 165 -11.93 -3.62 -4.83
N CYS A 166 -12.97 -4.02 -4.10
CA CYS A 166 -13.92 -3.10 -3.44
C CYS A 166 -14.37 -3.63 -2.08
N LYS A 167 -14.14 -2.87 -1.00
CA LYS A 167 -14.48 -3.23 0.39
C LYS A 167 -15.14 -2.06 1.12
N ARG A 168 -16.05 -2.38 2.05
CA ARG A 168 -16.62 -1.44 3.03
C ARG A 168 -16.01 -1.71 4.39
N ILE A 169 -15.38 -0.70 4.97
CA ILE A 169 -14.82 -0.77 6.33
C ILE A 169 -15.70 0.05 7.27
N THR A 170 -16.38 -0.62 8.20
CA THR A 170 -17.12 0.08 9.26
C THR A 170 -16.12 0.74 10.21
N LEU A 171 -16.19 2.07 10.30
CA LEU A 171 -15.31 2.85 11.16
C LEU A 171 -15.73 2.71 12.63
N GLN A 172 -14.75 2.58 13.51
CA GLN A 172 -14.98 2.61 14.95
C GLN A 172 -15.33 4.03 15.39
N SER A 173 -16.34 4.18 16.25
CA SER A 173 -16.80 5.48 16.72
C SER A 173 -15.73 6.27 17.48
N SER A 174 -14.74 5.60 18.06
CA SER A 174 -13.58 6.21 18.72
C SER A 174 -12.48 6.69 17.77
N SER A 175 -12.53 6.31 16.48
CA SER A 175 -11.48 6.67 15.51
C SER A 175 -11.56 8.14 15.11
N LYS A 176 -10.40 8.75 14.84
CA LYS A 176 -10.33 10.13 14.34
C LYS A 176 -11.10 10.32 13.02
N GLU A 177 -10.98 9.37 12.10
CA GLU A 177 -11.69 9.42 10.82
C GLU A 177 -13.22 9.48 11.02
N TYR A 178 -13.77 8.65 11.92
CA TYR A 178 -15.19 8.68 12.24
C TYR A 178 -15.60 10.05 12.79
N GLN A 179 -14.84 10.59 13.75
CA GLN A 179 -15.14 11.88 14.37
C GLN A 179 -15.06 13.04 13.38
N ASP A 180 -14.08 13.04 12.48
CA ASP A 180 -13.92 14.06 11.45
C ASP A 180 -15.09 14.05 10.44
N VAL A 181 -15.54 12.86 10.01
CA VAL A 181 -16.72 12.70 9.14
C VAL A 181 -17.99 13.15 9.86
N LEU A 182 -18.15 12.72 11.12
CA LEU A 182 -19.32 13.07 11.94
C LEU A 182 -19.42 14.58 12.18
N ALA A 183 -18.31 15.23 12.52
CA ALA A 183 -18.26 16.67 12.75
C ALA A 183 -18.71 17.46 11.51
N ARG A 184 -18.25 17.06 10.32
CA ARG A 184 -18.68 17.68 9.05
C ARG A 184 -20.17 17.48 8.78
N PHE A 185 -20.67 16.27 9.02
CA PHE A 185 -22.10 15.97 8.88
C PHE A 185 -22.94 16.82 9.84
N HIS A 186 -22.51 16.96 11.10
CA HIS A 186 -23.19 17.70 12.15
C HIS A 186 -23.34 19.19 11.89
N VAL A 187 -22.46 19.80 11.07
CA VAL A 187 -22.54 21.23 10.71
C VAL A 187 -23.97 21.62 10.30
N THR A 188 -24.68 20.77 9.57
CA THR A 188 -26.06 21.04 9.15
C THR A 188 -27.09 20.01 9.57
N MET A 189 -26.67 18.89 10.16
CA MET A 189 -27.56 17.79 10.52
C MET A 189 -27.75 17.59 12.03
N LEU A 190 -27.05 18.34 12.90
CA LEU A 190 -27.23 18.20 14.34
C LEU A 190 -28.70 18.43 14.74
N GLY A 191 -29.30 17.46 15.44
CA GLY A 191 -30.72 17.47 15.82
C GLY A 191 -31.71 17.21 14.68
N LYS A 192 -31.26 16.83 13.48
CA LYS A 192 -32.10 16.51 12.31
C LYS A 192 -32.21 15.01 12.00
N TYR A 193 -31.60 14.16 12.81
CA TYR A 193 -31.63 12.70 12.68
C TYR A 193 -31.70 12.05 14.06
N LEU A 194 -32.15 10.78 14.13
CA LEU A 194 -32.28 10.06 15.40
C LEU A 194 -30.94 9.47 15.88
N GLN A 195 -30.27 8.73 15.02
CA GLN A 195 -28.97 8.13 15.30
C GLN A 195 -28.17 7.88 14.01
N ILE A 196 -26.85 7.82 14.13
CA ILE A 196 -25.98 7.32 13.06
C ILE A 196 -25.93 5.79 13.18
N VAL A 197 -26.38 5.08 12.15
CA VAL A 197 -26.37 3.61 12.15
C VAL A 197 -24.94 3.08 12.01
N LYS A 198 -24.19 3.61 11.04
CA LYS A 198 -22.78 3.31 10.79
C LYS A 198 -22.15 4.37 9.88
N ILE A 199 -20.83 4.48 9.94
CA ILE A 199 -20.03 5.20 8.94
C ILE A 199 -19.07 4.18 8.33
N GLU A 200 -19.06 4.09 7.00
CA GLU A 200 -18.26 3.12 6.27
C GLU A 200 -17.27 3.85 5.35
N ARG A 201 -15.98 3.53 5.48
CA ARG A 201 -14.96 3.92 4.49
C ARG A 201 -15.06 2.95 3.31
N ILE A 202 -15.18 3.51 2.11
CA ILE A 202 -15.22 2.76 0.87
C ILE A 202 -13.79 2.66 0.31
N GLN A 203 -13.29 1.43 0.19
CA GLN A 203 -12.00 1.15 -0.44
C GLN A 203 -12.26 0.50 -1.79
N ASN A 204 -12.22 1.29 -2.86
CA ASN A 204 -12.30 0.78 -4.23
C ASN A 204 -11.06 1.19 -5.01
N GLU A 205 -10.13 0.25 -5.20
CA GLU A 205 -8.81 0.51 -5.76
C GLU A 205 -8.88 1.05 -7.20
N ARG A 206 -9.77 0.48 -8.02
CA ARG A 206 -9.97 0.92 -9.40
C ARG A 206 -10.35 2.40 -9.46
N TRP A 207 -11.36 2.80 -8.70
CA TRP A 207 -11.83 4.18 -8.73
C TRP A 207 -10.86 5.15 -8.05
N TYR A 208 -10.15 4.71 -7.01
CA TYR A 208 -9.13 5.54 -6.39
C TYR A 208 -7.97 5.83 -7.34
N LYS A 209 -7.45 4.82 -8.05
CA LYS A 209 -6.37 5.02 -9.04
C LYS A 209 -6.79 5.96 -10.17
N GLN A 210 -8.03 5.85 -10.65
CA GLN A 210 -8.56 6.79 -11.64
C GLN A 210 -8.68 8.20 -11.10
N TYR A 211 -9.20 8.35 -9.87
CA TYR A 211 -9.27 9.63 -9.17
C TYR A 211 -7.88 10.27 -9.02
N ASP A 212 -6.88 9.51 -8.56
CA ASP A 212 -5.54 10.02 -8.32
C ASP A 212 -4.84 10.43 -9.63
N ALA A 213 -5.04 9.66 -10.71
CA ALA A 213 -4.58 10.06 -12.05
C ALA A 213 -5.20 11.39 -12.51
N HIS A 214 -6.50 11.59 -12.30
CA HIS A 214 -7.15 12.88 -12.58
C HIS A 214 -6.64 13.99 -11.67
N ARG A 215 -6.38 13.69 -10.40
CA ARG A 215 -5.84 14.65 -9.43
C ARG A 215 -4.46 15.17 -9.86
N GLU A 216 -3.57 14.29 -10.33
CA GLU A 216 -2.28 14.69 -10.89
C GLU A 216 -2.41 15.52 -12.17
N ASP A 217 -3.44 15.28 -12.98
CA ASP A 217 -3.76 16.16 -14.12
C ASP A 217 -4.20 17.56 -13.69
N PHE A 218 -5.08 17.66 -12.69
CA PHE A 218 -5.52 18.95 -12.17
C PHE A 218 -4.35 19.74 -11.55
N LYS A 219 -3.41 19.07 -10.86
CA LYS A 219 -2.19 19.72 -10.35
C LYS A 219 -1.29 20.28 -11.46
N ARG A 220 -1.28 19.65 -12.64
CA ARG A 220 -0.53 20.17 -13.80
C ARG A 220 -1.25 21.35 -14.46
N ARG A 221 -2.58 21.38 -14.45
CA ARG A 221 -3.39 22.44 -15.09
C ARG A 221 -3.57 23.69 -14.21
N TYR A 222 -3.54 23.53 -12.88
CA TYR A 222 -3.86 24.60 -11.94
C TYR A 222 -2.76 24.81 -10.89
N PRO A 223 -2.41 26.06 -10.55
CA PRO A 223 -1.40 26.33 -9.53
C PRO A 223 -1.82 25.84 -8.13
N ASN A 224 -3.13 25.85 -7.84
CA ASN A 224 -3.71 25.27 -6.63
C ASN A 224 -4.91 24.41 -7.05
N ILE A 225 -4.94 23.17 -6.58
CA ILE A 225 -6.06 22.27 -6.82
C ILE A 225 -7.20 22.60 -5.85
N ASP A 226 -8.40 22.88 -6.38
CA ASP A 226 -9.62 22.96 -5.57
C ASP A 226 -10.22 21.57 -5.44
N GLU A 227 -9.84 20.87 -4.37
CA GLU A 227 -10.34 19.55 -4.00
C GLU A 227 -11.21 19.68 -2.74
N ARG A 228 -12.46 19.22 -2.81
CA ARG A 228 -13.44 19.39 -1.73
C ARG A 228 -14.04 18.08 -1.28
N LEU A 229 -14.42 18.02 0.00
CA LEU A 229 -15.29 16.98 0.53
C LEU A 229 -16.74 17.47 0.45
N LEU A 230 -17.57 16.78 -0.34
CA LEU A 230 -18.95 17.14 -0.60
C LEU A 230 -19.89 15.96 -0.33
N PHE A 231 -21.14 16.26 0.00
CA PHE A 231 -22.17 15.27 0.30
C PHE A 231 -22.99 14.91 -0.94
N HIS A 232 -23.39 13.65 -1.06
CA HIS A 232 -24.36 13.18 -2.05
C HIS A 232 -25.38 12.23 -1.41
N GLY A 233 -26.66 12.55 -1.48
CA GLY A 233 -27.73 11.67 -0.99
C GLY A 233 -28.29 10.80 -2.10
N CYS A 234 -28.45 9.51 -1.83
CA CYS A 234 -29.07 8.58 -2.77
C CYS A 234 -30.02 7.61 -2.06
N PRO A 235 -30.93 6.95 -2.78
CA PRO A 235 -31.66 5.80 -2.25
C PRO A 235 -30.69 4.69 -1.84
N SER A 236 -31.02 3.93 -0.79
CA SER A 236 -30.21 2.80 -0.34
C SER A 236 -30.01 1.74 -1.43
N THR A 237 -31.02 1.54 -2.29
CA THR A 237 -30.95 0.62 -3.44
C THR A 237 -29.91 1.00 -4.49
N SER A 238 -29.52 2.27 -4.56
CA SER A 238 -28.51 2.76 -5.51
C SER A 238 -27.10 2.81 -4.92
N ALA A 239 -26.95 2.73 -3.60
CA ALA A 239 -25.66 2.89 -2.92
C ALA A 239 -24.66 1.79 -3.31
N ASP A 240 -25.12 0.54 -3.39
CA ASP A 240 -24.28 -0.59 -3.80
C ASP A 240 -23.75 -0.42 -5.22
N GLN A 241 -24.61 0.03 -6.13
CA GLN A 241 -24.23 0.30 -7.51
C GLN A 241 -23.24 1.46 -7.60
N ILE A 242 -23.44 2.57 -6.87
CA ILE A 242 -22.50 3.71 -6.85
C ILE A 242 -21.12 3.27 -6.34
N ILE A 243 -21.08 2.41 -5.31
CA ILE A 243 -19.82 1.91 -4.73
C ILE A 243 -19.07 1.00 -5.70
N GLN A 244 -19.79 0.19 -6.48
CA GLN A 244 -19.21 -0.71 -7.47
C GLN A 244 -18.81 0.00 -8.76
N GLU A 245 -19.67 0.87 -9.29
CA GLU A 245 -19.58 1.43 -10.65
C GLU A 245 -19.24 2.93 -10.69
N CYS A 246 -19.01 3.56 -9.53
CA CYS A 246 -18.85 5.00 -9.38
C CYS A 246 -20.12 5.81 -9.73
N PHE A 247 -20.04 7.14 -9.60
CA PHE A 247 -21.10 8.05 -10.00
C PHE A 247 -21.23 8.10 -11.52
N ASN A 248 -22.43 7.90 -12.05
CA ASN A 248 -22.67 7.86 -13.48
C ASN A 248 -23.69 8.93 -13.89
N ARG A 249 -23.23 9.92 -14.67
CA ARG A 249 -24.05 11.03 -15.17
C ARG A 249 -25.19 10.60 -16.08
N SER A 250 -25.18 9.39 -16.64
CA SER A 250 -26.32 8.88 -17.43
C SER A 250 -27.59 8.71 -16.61
N PHE A 251 -27.49 8.72 -15.27
CA PHE A 251 -28.63 8.77 -14.34
C PHE A 251 -28.97 10.19 -13.85
N ALA A 252 -28.35 11.22 -14.42
CA ALA A 252 -28.66 12.61 -14.08
C ALA A 252 -30.10 12.98 -14.44
N GLY A 253 -30.65 13.96 -13.72
CA GLY A 253 -32.02 14.45 -13.91
C GLY A 253 -33.10 13.78 -13.05
N VAL A 254 -32.78 12.68 -12.35
CA VAL A 254 -33.71 12.08 -11.36
C VAL A 254 -34.09 13.07 -10.26
N ASN A 255 -33.17 13.98 -9.90
CA ASN A 255 -33.33 14.97 -8.84
C ASN A 255 -33.36 16.42 -9.36
N GLY A 256 -33.57 16.60 -10.67
CA GLY A 256 -33.48 17.88 -11.37
C GLY A 256 -32.14 18.11 -12.07
N VAL A 257 -32.12 19.12 -12.95
CA VAL A 257 -30.95 19.50 -13.77
C VAL A 257 -30.64 20.99 -13.67
N LEU A 258 -31.07 21.69 -12.61
CA LEU A 258 -31.07 23.16 -12.55
C LEU A 258 -29.71 23.82 -12.90
N TYR A 259 -28.60 23.16 -12.58
CA TYR A 259 -27.24 23.68 -12.81
C TYR A 259 -26.44 22.84 -13.81
N GLY A 260 -27.10 21.93 -14.53
CA GLY A 260 -26.48 21.06 -15.52
C GLY A 260 -26.95 19.60 -15.43
N ASN A 261 -26.71 18.86 -16.50
CA ASN A 261 -26.99 17.44 -16.63
C ASN A 261 -25.78 16.62 -16.16
N GLY A 262 -25.63 16.53 -14.84
CA GLY A 262 -24.51 15.86 -14.17
C GLY A 262 -24.90 15.32 -12.80
N VAL A 263 -23.89 15.02 -11.99
CA VAL A 263 -24.08 14.43 -10.66
C VAL A 263 -23.94 15.53 -9.62
N TYR A 264 -24.96 15.70 -8.78
CA TYR A 264 -25.04 16.82 -7.85
C TYR A 264 -24.37 16.47 -6.52
N PHE A 265 -23.48 17.35 -6.08
CA PHE A 265 -22.79 17.30 -4.79
C PHE A 265 -23.01 18.59 -4.01
N HIS A 266 -23.08 18.49 -2.69
CA HIS A 266 -23.43 19.60 -1.81
C HIS A 266 -22.38 19.83 -0.73
N THR A 267 -22.06 21.10 -0.44
CA THR A 267 -21.23 21.44 0.74
C THR A 267 -21.90 20.99 2.04
N ASN A 268 -23.22 21.17 2.12
CA ASN A 268 -24.02 20.94 3.31
C ASN A 268 -24.83 19.63 3.22
N ALA A 269 -24.65 18.76 4.21
CA ALA A 269 -25.31 17.45 4.28
C ALA A 269 -26.85 17.53 4.28
N ILE A 270 -27.43 18.63 4.80
CA ILE A 270 -28.89 18.81 4.85
C ILE A 270 -29.54 18.81 3.46
N TYR A 271 -28.86 19.29 2.42
CA TYR A 271 -29.39 19.22 1.04
C TYR A 271 -29.38 17.77 0.55
N SER A 272 -28.26 17.07 0.72
CA SER A 272 -28.14 15.65 0.39
C SER A 272 -29.15 14.78 1.16
N HIS A 273 -29.49 15.12 2.40
CA HIS A 273 -30.50 14.42 3.18
C HIS A 273 -31.89 14.42 2.52
N GLN A 274 -32.25 15.47 1.79
CA GLN A 274 -33.53 15.55 1.07
C GLN A 274 -33.62 14.51 -0.06
N TYR A 275 -32.48 14.15 -0.66
CA TYR A 275 -32.38 13.19 -1.76
C TYR A 275 -32.08 11.76 -1.30
N ALA A 276 -31.59 11.59 -0.07
CA ALA A 276 -31.37 10.30 0.57
C ALA A 276 -32.71 9.66 0.97
N LYS A 277 -33.40 9.01 0.04
CA LYS A 277 -34.69 8.35 0.29
C LYS A 277 -34.53 7.27 1.36
N PRO A 278 -35.44 7.19 2.35
CA PRO A 278 -35.37 6.20 3.40
C PRO A 278 -35.57 4.79 2.85
N GLY A 279 -34.80 3.84 3.35
CA GLY A 279 -34.99 2.41 3.14
C GLY A 279 -36.18 1.86 3.93
N ASN A 280 -36.37 0.54 3.87
CA ASN A 280 -37.51 -0.13 4.51
C ASN A 280 -37.52 0.03 6.03
N SER A 281 -36.36 0.20 6.66
CA SER A 281 -36.24 0.43 8.11
C SER A 281 -36.07 1.91 8.47
N GLY A 282 -36.29 2.82 7.51
CA GLY A 282 -36.22 4.27 7.71
C GLY A 282 -34.80 4.86 7.64
N GLU A 283 -33.78 4.01 7.47
CA GLU A 283 -32.39 4.43 7.32
C GLU A 283 -32.17 5.17 6.01
N ARG A 284 -31.28 6.17 6.02
CA ARG A 284 -30.96 6.99 4.84
C ARG A 284 -29.46 6.91 4.57
N THR A 285 -29.10 6.89 3.28
CA THR A 285 -27.71 6.79 2.85
C THR A 285 -27.23 8.10 2.23
N ILE A 286 -26.12 8.62 2.76
CA ILE A 286 -25.46 9.82 2.25
C ILE A 286 -23.98 9.49 2.11
N PHE A 287 -23.41 9.77 0.94
CA PHE A 287 -21.99 9.71 0.68
C PHE A 287 -21.31 11.01 1.08
N LEU A 288 -20.11 10.91 1.65
CA LEU A 288 -19.12 11.98 1.67
C LEU A 288 -18.06 11.65 0.61
N VAL A 289 -17.88 12.55 -0.35
CA VAL A 289 -17.13 12.31 -1.58
C VAL A 289 -16.01 13.33 -1.70
N ARG A 290 -14.83 12.88 -2.12
CA ARG A 290 -13.73 13.76 -2.51
C ARG A 290 -13.89 14.13 -3.98
N ALA A 291 -14.11 15.40 -4.28
CA ALA A 291 -14.40 15.91 -5.61
C ALA A 291 -13.33 16.91 -6.08
N LEU A 292 -12.89 16.75 -7.33
CA LEU A 292 -12.00 17.69 -8.01
C LEU A 292 -12.86 18.78 -8.68
N ILE A 293 -12.83 19.99 -8.13
CA ILE A 293 -13.72 21.08 -8.55
C ILE A 293 -13.10 21.89 -9.70
N GLY A 294 -11.79 22.13 -9.64
CA GLY A 294 -11.10 22.92 -10.67
C GLY A 294 -11.72 24.30 -10.85
N LYS A 295 -11.86 24.74 -12.10
CA LYS A 295 -12.46 26.05 -12.42
C LYS A 295 -13.97 25.93 -12.57
N THR A 296 -14.71 26.76 -11.82
CA THR A 296 -16.17 26.73 -11.78
C THR A 296 -16.82 27.81 -12.62
N CYS A 297 -18.00 27.53 -13.17
CA CYS A 297 -18.89 28.54 -13.74
C CYS A 297 -20.33 28.35 -13.23
N LYS A 298 -21.14 29.40 -13.37
CA LYS A 298 -22.58 29.30 -13.11
C LYS A 298 -23.22 28.24 -14.01
N GLY A 299 -23.98 27.33 -13.39
CA GLY A 299 -24.68 26.27 -14.10
C GLY A 299 -25.96 26.72 -14.79
N ASP A 300 -26.35 25.96 -15.82
CA ASP A 300 -27.59 26.14 -16.57
C ASP A 300 -28.23 24.78 -16.91
N PRO A 301 -29.58 24.66 -16.93
CA PRO A 301 -30.24 23.37 -17.17
C PRO A 301 -29.95 22.67 -18.49
N THR A 302 -29.49 23.41 -19.50
CA THR A 302 -29.19 22.87 -20.82
C THR A 302 -27.78 22.30 -20.93
N MET A 303 -26.91 22.55 -19.95
CA MET A 303 -25.50 22.14 -19.99
C MET A 303 -25.37 20.62 -19.81
N LYS A 304 -24.82 19.94 -20.82
CA LYS A 304 -24.43 18.52 -20.74
C LYS A 304 -22.99 18.32 -20.23
N SER A 305 -22.23 19.39 -20.26
CA SER A 305 -20.86 19.51 -19.73
C SER A 305 -20.59 20.99 -19.45
N PRO A 306 -19.62 21.30 -18.57
CA PRO A 306 -19.14 22.66 -18.41
C PRO A 306 -18.65 23.26 -19.74
N PRO A 307 -18.75 24.59 -19.92
CA PRO A 307 -18.20 25.28 -21.08
C PRO A 307 -16.67 25.17 -21.15
N SER A 308 -16.11 25.45 -22.34
CA SER A 308 -14.67 25.37 -22.56
C SER A 308 -13.90 26.21 -21.53
N GLY A 309 -12.89 25.58 -20.92
CA GLY A 309 -12.06 26.20 -19.89
C GLY A 309 -12.60 26.10 -18.47
N TYR A 310 -13.74 25.43 -18.24
CA TYR A 310 -14.30 25.15 -16.92
C TYR A 310 -14.43 23.63 -16.69
N ASP A 311 -14.37 23.20 -15.42
CA ASP A 311 -14.43 21.79 -15.02
C ASP A 311 -15.71 21.41 -14.28
N THR A 312 -16.41 22.38 -13.66
CA THR A 312 -17.58 22.12 -12.81
C THR A 312 -18.59 23.26 -12.92
N THR A 313 -19.88 22.93 -12.95
CA THR A 313 -20.94 23.94 -12.86
C THR A 313 -21.45 24.04 -11.43
N THR A 314 -21.88 25.24 -11.03
CA THR A 314 -22.27 25.52 -9.64
C THR A 314 -23.40 26.55 -9.54
N ASP A 315 -24.04 26.60 -8.38
CA ASP A 315 -24.92 27.71 -7.96
C ASP A 315 -24.13 28.90 -7.38
N GLU A 316 -22.79 28.85 -7.45
CA GLU A 316 -21.84 29.82 -6.88
C GLU A 316 -21.77 29.79 -5.35
N LYS A 317 -22.38 28.79 -4.71
CA LYS A 317 -22.44 28.65 -3.25
C LYS A 317 -22.14 27.21 -2.81
N ASP A 318 -23.17 26.37 -2.81
CA ASP A 318 -23.19 25.09 -2.10
C ASP A 318 -23.36 23.88 -3.01
N ILE A 319 -23.67 24.08 -4.30
CA ILE A 319 -23.99 23.01 -5.25
C ILE A 319 -22.90 22.92 -6.32
N PHE A 320 -22.46 21.70 -6.60
CA PHE A 320 -21.46 21.38 -7.62
C PHE A 320 -21.96 20.22 -8.49
N VAL A 321 -21.84 20.35 -9.81
CA VAL A 321 -22.36 19.40 -10.82
C VAL A 321 -21.31 19.04 -11.86
#